data_AF-C0BUU8-F1
#
_entry.id   AF-C0BUU8-F1
#
_cell.length_a   1.000
_cell.length_b   1.000
_cell.length_c   1.000
_cell.angle_alpha   90.00
_cell.angle_beta   90.00
_cell.angle_gamma   90.00
#
_symmetry.space_group_name_H-M   'P 1'
#
loop_
_entity.id
_entity.type
_entity.pdbx_description
1 polymer ?
#
loop_
_entity_poly.entity_id
_entity_poly.type
_entity_poly.pdbx_seq_one_letter_code
_entity_poly.pdbx_strand_id
1 'polypeptide(L)'
;MTEEKTFRKTKPVAESTAATAGDTVNAAVDFAMLEPRDQLKSLLQAEMADKPFSELSSVLFDHRGASIVGHILLDTLEEAGYSVDDFDAVGALTAAAVPLVSAMIQAAASRGENLNGFVMDFVYPSIKGPSIAGKRVVLLDSWLSEKSYVQTSSLVTLRNGNELSLDFSVVKNEGAEVLAVASLIGGVDMADPSIKVVNPVDGSEAELPFVEVFKESELH
;
A
#
# COMPACT_ATOMS: atom_id res chain seq x y z
N MET A 1 -19.85 -40.28 18.19
CA MET A 1 -19.12 -39.21 18.90
C MET A 1 -18.10 -38.66 17.92
N THR A 2 -18.39 -37.49 17.37
CA THR A 2 -17.59 -36.79 16.35
C THR A 2 -16.52 -35.96 17.06
N GLU A 3 -15.25 -36.18 16.74
CA GLU A 3 -14.12 -35.40 17.26
C GLU A 3 -14.15 -33.97 16.70
N GLU A 4 -14.28 -32.97 17.57
CA GLU A 4 -14.04 -31.57 17.23
C GLU A 4 -12.53 -31.34 17.05
N LYS A 5 -12.12 -30.97 15.83
CA LYS A 5 -10.75 -30.52 15.55
C LYS A 5 -10.55 -29.12 16.14
N THR A 6 -9.95 -29.03 17.33
CA THR A 6 -9.54 -27.76 17.93
C THR A 6 -8.40 -27.09 17.16
N PHE A 7 -8.42 -25.76 17.12
CA PHE A 7 -7.37 -24.92 16.50
C PHE A 7 -5.98 -25.19 17.10
N ARG A 8 -4.94 -25.15 16.24
CA ARG A 8 -3.54 -25.37 16.61
C ARG A 8 -3.04 -24.20 17.46
N LYS A 9 -2.52 -24.47 18.67
CA LYS A 9 -1.91 -23.45 19.53
C LYS A 9 -0.63 -22.89 18.90
N THR A 10 -0.53 -21.57 18.80
CA THR A 10 0.69 -20.84 18.42
C THR A 10 1.70 -20.89 19.55
N LYS A 11 2.98 -21.08 19.21
CA LYS A 11 4.10 -20.97 20.18
C LYS A 11 4.48 -19.49 20.34
N PRO A 12 4.96 -19.06 21.51
CA PRO A 12 5.46 -17.70 21.68
C PRO A 12 6.72 -17.49 20.85
N VAL A 13 6.85 -16.31 20.26
CA VAL A 13 8.10 -15.83 19.64
C VAL A 13 9.02 -15.36 20.77
N ALA A 14 10.33 -15.63 20.64
CA ALA A 14 11.34 -15.28 21.63
C ALA A 14 11.40 -13.76 21.87
N GLU A 15 11.52 -13.36 23.15
CA GLU A 15 11.66 -11.97 23.57
C GLU A 15 12.98 -11.39 23.06
N SER A 16 12.86 -10.24 22.38
CA SER A 16 13.99 -9.39 22.01
C SER A 16 14.59 -8.73 23.25
N THR A 17 15.91 -8.68 23.31
CA THR A 17 16.69 -8.10 24.42
C THR A 17 16.36 -6.62 24.62
N ALA A 18 15.89 -6.29 25.82
CA ALA A 18 15.45 -4.94 26.18
C ALA A 18 16.60 -3.92 26.18
N ALA A 19 16.45 -2.85 25.40
CA ALA A 19 17.21 -1.61 25.57
C ALA A 19 16.88 -0.93 26.91
N THR A 20 17.83 -0.19 27.48
CA THR A 20 17.58 0.49 28.77
C THR A 20 16.59 1.64 28.61
N ALA A 21 15.76 1.89 29.62
CA ALA A 21 14.67 2.86 29.55
C ALA A 21 15.12 4.32 29.28
N GLY A 22 16.38 4.65 29.54
CA GLY A 22 16.94 5.98 29.23
C GLY A 22 17.30 6.14 27.75
N ASP A 23 17.82 5.08 27.13
CA ASP A 23 18.18 5.08 25.71
C ASP A 23 16.93 5.10 24.82
N THR A 24 15.85 4.43 25.25
CA THR A 24 14.58 4.41 24.50
C THR A 24 13.85 5.75 24.53
N VAL A 25 13.94 6.51 25.63
CA VAL A 25 13.32 7.83 25.75
C VAL A 25 14.06 8.84 24.87
N ASN A 26 15.39 8.85 24.89
CA ASN A 26 16.18 9.75 24.03
C ASN A 26 15.95 9.44 22.55
N ALA A 27 15.96 8.16 22.16
CA ALA A 27 15.68 7.75 20.78
C ALA A 27 14.25 8.14 20.32
N ALA A 28 13.26 8.08 21.22
CA ALA A 28 11.89 8.51 20.90
C ALA A 28 11.77 10.03 20.72
N VAL A 29 12.51 10.80 21.53
CA VAL A 29 12.58 12.27 21.40
C VAL A 29 13.27 12.66 20.10
N ASP A 30 14.41 12.04 19.79
CA ASP A 30 15.16 12.30 18.55
C ASP A 30 14.31 11.97 17.32
N PHE A 31 13.56 10.85 17.35
CA PHE A 31 12.62 10.50 16.29
C PHE A 31 11.51 11.54 16.11
N ALA A 32 10.93 12.02 17.22
CA ALA A 32 9.85 13.01 17.16
C ALA A 32 10.29 14.39 16.65
N MET A 33 11.60 14.69 16.67
CA MET A 33 12.17 15.92 16.11
C MET A 33 12.43 15.85 14.60
N LEU A 34 12.35 14.67 13.98
CA LEU A 34 12.49 14.54 12.53
C LEU A 34 11.25 15.06 11.82
N GLU A 35 11.43 15.56 10.60
CA GLU A 35 10.30 15.84 9.71
C GLU A 35 9.49 14.55 9.44
N PRO A 36 8.16 14.61 9.25
CA PRO A 36 7.33 13.41 9.10
C PRO A 36 7.81 12.45 7.99
N ARG A 37 8.30 12.99 6.88
CA ARG A 37 8.85 12.18 5.79
C ARG A 37 10.12 11.44 6.22
N ASP A 38 10.99 12.07 6.99
CA ASP A 38 12.21 11.44 7.53
C ASP A 38 11.90 10.43 8.64
N GLN A 39 10.87 10.67 9.45
CA GLN A 39 10.33 9.70 10.40
C GLN A 39 9.90 8.42 9.69
N LEU A 40 9.08 8.56 8.65
CA LEU A 40 8.62 7.40 7.87
C LEU A 40 9.80 6.70 7.19
N LYS A 41 10.72 7.46 6.59
CA LYS A 41 11.94 6.93 5.97
C LYS A 41 12.74 6.06 6.95
N SER A 42 12.96 6.55 8.18
CA SER A 42 13.68 5.81 9.21
C SER A 42 12.99 4.48 9.58
N LEU A 43 11.65 4.48 9.68
CA LEU A 43 10.88 3.25 9.94
C LEU A 43 10.99 2.25 8.79
N LEU A 44 10.92 2.73 7.54
CA LEU A 44 11.05 1.89 6.35
C LEU A 44 12.46 1.29 6.23
N GLN A 45 13.51 2.09 6.43
CA GLN A 45 14.90 1.60 6.42
C GLN A 45 15.12 0.50 7.47
N ALA A 46 14.59 0.68 8.68
CA ALA A 46 14.69 -0.32 9.74
C ALA A 46 13.95 -1.62 9.36
N GLU A 47 12.80 -1.52 8.70
CA GLU A 47 12.05 -2.69 8.23
C GLU A 47 12.74 -3.42 7.07
N MET A 48 13.43 -2.67 6.19
CA MET A 48 14.07 -3.19 4.97
C MET A 48 15.45 -3.80 5.19
N ALA A 49 16.16 -3.44 6.27
CA ALA A 49 17.59 -3.70 6.45
C ALA A 49 18.05 -5.14 6.11
N ASP A 50 17.23 -6.15 6.42
CA ASP A 50 17.55 -7.57 6.21
C ASP A 50 16.54 -8.30 5.31
N LYS A 51 15.69 -7.57 4.56
CA LYS A 51 14.58 -8.16 3.80
C LYS A 51 14.65 -7.81 2.32
N PRO A 52 14.55 -8.81 1.41
CA PRO A 52 14.47 -8.54 -0.03
C PRO A 52 13.10 -7.97 -0.46
N PHE A 53 12.08 -8.12 0.39
CA PHE A 53 10.72 -7.60 0.23
C PHE A 53 10.00 -7.61 1.58
N SER A 54 9.05 -6.69 1.79
CA SER A 54 8.16 -6.69 2.95
C SER A 54 6.80 -6.09 2.59
N GLU A 55 5.72 -6.63 3.18
CA GLU A 55 4.38 -6.03 3.16
C GLU A 55 4.28 -4.76 4.05
N LEU A 56 5.40 -4.36 4.69
CA LEU A 56 5.53 -3.17 5.55
C LEU A 56 4.58 -3.14 6.76
N SER A 57 3.98 -4.29 7.12
CA SER A 57 3.01 -4.39 8.22
C SER A 57 3.57 -3.86 9.56
N SER A 58 4.85 -4.06 9.84
CA SER A 58 5.50 -3.54 11.06
C SER A 58 5.52 -2.01 11.11
N VAL A 59 5.54 -1.33 9.96
CA VAL A 59 5.49 0.13 9.84
C VAL A 59 4.05 0.62 9.80
N LEU A 60 3.19 -0.05 9.02
CA LEU A 60 1.80 0.37 8.82
C LEU A 60 0.89 0.11 10.02
N PHE A 61 1.25 -0.82 10.90
CA PHE A 61 0.58 -1.03 12.19
C PHE A 61 1.34 -0.41 13.37
N ASP A 62 2.51 0.22 13.16
CA ASP A 62 3.15 1.06 14.18
C ASP A 62 2.41 2.39 14.27
N HIS A 63 2.04 2.80 15.48
CA HIS A 63 1.32 4.05 15.72
C HIS A 63 1.99 5.29 15.11
N ARG A 64 3.33 5.34 15.03
CA ARG A 64 4.08 6.43 14.41
C ARG A 64 3.87 6.41 12.90
N GLY A 65 4.15 5.28 12.26
CA GLY A 65 3.99 5.12 10.80
C GLY A 65 2.54 5.34 10.35
N ALA A 66 1.59 4.68 11.02
CA ALA A 66 0.16 4.80 10.72
C ALA A 66 -0.36 6.24 10.82
N SER A 67 0.20 7.05 11.72
CA SER A 67 -0.24 8.44 11.94
C SER A 67 0.21 9.41 10.85
N ILE A 68 1.32 9.13 10.16
CA ILE A 68 1.93 10.07 9.19
C ILE A 68 1.77 9.61 7.74
N VAL A 69 1.63 8.31 7.50
CA VAL A 69 1.66 7.72 6.16
C VAL A 69 0.57 8.25 5.23
N GLY A 70 -0.65 8.45 5.76
CA GLY A 70 -1.77 8.97 4.98
C GLY A 70 -1.54 10.41 4.53
N HIS A 71 -0.93 11.24 5.38
CA HIS A 71 -0.59 12.62 5.03
C HIS A 71 0.47 12.68 3.95
N ILE A 72 1.55 11.91 4.12
CA ILE A 72 2.65 11.86 3.17
C ILE A 72 2.18 11.36 1.79
N LEU A 73 1.31 10.34 1.75
CA LEU A 73 0.72 9.86 0.49
C LEU A 73 -0.10 10.94 -0.22
N LEU A 74 -0.93 11.68 0.51
CA LEU A 74 -1.71 12.78 -0.07
C LEU A 74 -0.79 13.90 -0.59
N ASP A 75 0.24 14.27 0.17
CA ASP A 75 1.20 15.29 -0.25
C ASP A 75 1.98 14.84 -1.50
N THR A 76 2.38 13.56 -1.54
CA THR A 76 3.09 12.99 -2.71
C THR A 76 2.20 12.96 -3.94
N LEU A 77 0.91 12.64 -3.79
CA LEU A 77 -0.06 12.70 -4.90
C LEU A 77 -0.25 14.13 -5.40
N GLU A 78 -0.37 15.10 -4.49
CA GLU A 78 -0.49 16.52 -4.83
C GLU A 78 0.75 17.04 -5.56
N GLU A 79 1.94 16.68 -5.11
CA GLU A 79 3.22 16.97 -5.80
C GLU A 79 3.28 16.35 -7.21
N ALA A 80 2.66 15.17 -7.40
CA ALA A 80 2.52 14.50 -8.69
C ALA A 80 1.36 15.07 -9.55
N GLY A 81 0.63 16.08 -9.05
CA GLY A 81 -0.43 16.77 -9.78
C GLY A 81 -1.84 16.21 -9.57
N TYR A 82 -2.06 15.39 -8.53
CA TYR A 82 -3.37 14.86 -8.14
C TYR A 82 -3.80 15.44 -6.81
N SER A 83 -4.66 16.47 -6.84
CA SER A 83 -5.35 16.96 -5.66
C SER A 83 -6.44 15.98 -5.21
N VAL A 84 -6.89 16.07 -3.96
CA VAL A 84 -7.98 15.23 -3.44
C VAL A 84 -9.30 15.47 -4.19
N ASP A 85 -9.49 16.65 -4.81
CA ASP A 85 -10.64 16.94 -5.67
C ASP A 85 -10.59 16.21 -7.04
N ASP A 86 -9.42 15.69 -7.43
CA ASP A 86 -9.23 15.03 -8.72
C ASP A 86 -9.69 13.56 -8.72
N PHE A 87 -9.88 12.95 -7.55
CA PHE A 87 -10.34 11.56 -7.42
C PHE A 87 -11.37 11.40 -6.29
N ASP A 88 -12.28 10.45 -6.46
CA ASP A 88 -13.41 10.27 -5.55
C ASP A 88 -13.16 9.18 -4.49
N ALA A 89 -12.21 8.29 -4.75
CA ALA A 89 -11.84 7.20 -3.83
C ALA A 89 -10.41 6.67 -4.04
N VAL A 90 -9.85 6.07 -2.98
CA VAL A 90 -8.61 5.29 -3.03
C VAL A 90 -8.85 3.80 -2.78
N GLY A 91 -8.15 2.94 -3.52
CA GLY A 91 -8.38 1.49 -3.50
C GLY A 91 -7.15 0.68 -3.16
N ALA A 92 -7.26 -0.29 -2.25
CA ALA A 92 -6.17 -1.23 -1.98
C ALA A 92 -6.06 -2.28 -3.09
N LEU A 93 -4.89 -2.35 -3.76
CA LEU A 93 -4.55 -3.40 -4.73
C LEU A 93 -4.27 -4.75 -4.06
N THR A 94 -3.71 -4.70 -2.86
CA THR A 94 -3.31 -5.88 -2.07
C THR A 94 -3.84 -5.77 -0.66
N ALA A 95 -3.83 -6.88 0.08
CA ALA A 95 -4.16 -6.85 1.51
C ALA A 95 -3.19 -5.95 2.30
N ALA A 96 -1.92 -5.86 1.87
CA ALA A 96 -0.90 -5.03 2.49
C ALA A 96 -1.19 -3.52 2.34
N ALA A 97 -1.99 -3.13 1.35
CA ALA A 97 -2.35 -1.73 1.10
C ALA A 97 -3.58 -1.25 1.89
N VAL A 98 -4.34 -2.15 2.52
CA VAL A 98 -5.56 -1.80 3.27
C VAL A 98 -5.29 -0.79 4.41
N PRO A 99 -4.19 -0.87 5.17
CA PRO A 99 -3.85 0.16 6.14
C PRO A 99 -3.61 1.54 5.51
N LEU A 100 -3.06 1.60 4.29
CA LEU A 100 -2.82 2.86 3.58
C LEU A 100 -4.13 3.55 3.22
N VAL A 101 -5.10 2.78 2.71
CA VAL A 101 -6.46 3.28 2.43
C VAL A 101 -7.05 3.92 3.68
N SER A 102 -6.96 3.22 4.82
CA SER A 102 -7.51 3.72 6.09
C SER A 102 -6.78 5.00 6.55
N ALA A 103 -5.46 5.04 6.41
CA ALA A 103 -4.66 6.21 6.79
C ALA A 103 -4.97 7.43 5.91
N MET A 104 -5.12 7.25 4.58
CA MET A 104 -5.46 8.34 3.67
C MET A 104 -6.86 8.91 3.92
N ILE A 105 -7.85 8.07 4.25
CA ILE A 105 -9.19 8.55 4.65
C ILE A 105 -9.09 9.47 5.87
N GLN A 106 -8.35 9.06 6.89
CA GLN A 106 -8.17 9.86 8.11
C GLN A 106 -7.38 11.15 7.84
N ALA A 107 -6.35 11.07 7.01
CA ALA A 107 -5.55 12.23 6.62
C ALA A 107 -6.38 13.24 5.82
N ALA A 108 -7.20 12.80 4.86
CA ALA A 108 -8.11 13.66 4.11
C ALA A 108 -9.15 14.30 5.03
N ALA A 109 -9.78 13.51 5.90
CA ALA A 109 -10.78 14.02 6.85
C ALA A 109 -10.20 15.10 7.79
N SER A 110 -8.96 14.94 8.25
CA SER A 110 -8.30 15.97 9.09
C SER A 110 -7.94 17.25 8.34
N ARG A 111 -7.88 17.21 7.00
CA ARG A 111 -7.76 18.37 6.11
C ARG A 111 -9.12 18.99 5.74
N GLY A 112 -10.23 18.38 6.15
CA GLY A 112 -11.58 18.79 5.77
C GLY A 112 -12.03 18.26 4.40
N GLU A 113 -11.27 17.32 3.83
CA GLU A 113 -11.54 16.72 2.52
C GLU A 113 -12.35 15.43 2.64
N ASN A 114 -13.15 15.15 1.61
CA ASN A 114 -13.96 13.93 1.55
C ASN A 114 -13.32 12.89 0.66
N LEU A 115 -12.66 11.90 1.26
CA LEU A 115 -12.07 10.78 0.53
C LEU A 115 -12.67 9.45 0.97
N ASN A 116 -13.25 8.70 0.04
CA ASN A 116 -13.69 7.33 0.29
C ASN A 116 -12.55 6.34 0.06
N GLY A 117 -12.63 5.18 0.71
CA GLY A 117 -11.73 4.07 0.41
C GLY A 117 -12.46 2.78 0.10
N PHE A 118 -11.81 1.92 -0.67
CA PHE A 118 -12.32 0.59 -1.01
C PHE A 118 -11.21 -0.45 -1.05
N VAL A 119 -11.63 -1.72 -1.07
CA VAL A 119 -10.74 -2.88 -1.23
C VAL A 119 -11.25 -3.73 -2.38
N MET A 120 -10.33 -4.16 -3.24
CA MET A 120 -10.64 -5.12 -4.30
C MET A 120 -10.72 -6.54 -3.69
N ASP A 121 -11.85 -7.21 -3.84
CA ASP A 121 -11.98 -8.63 -3.49
C ASP A 121 -11.70 -9.49 -4.71
N PHE A 122 -10.59 -10.23 -4.70
CA PHE A 122 -10.21 -11.13 -5.78
C PHE A 122 -10.75 -12.56 -5.62
N VAL A 123 -11.24 -12.93 -4.42
CA VAL A 123 -11.87 -14.24 -4.18
C VAL A 123 -13.27 -14.23 -4.77
N TYR A 124 -14.00 -13.14 -4.53
CA TYR A 124 -15.27 -12.84 -5.16
C TYR A 124 -15.16 -11.49 -5.86
N PRO A 125 -14.72 -11.46 -7.14
CA PRO A 125 -14.46 -10.25 -7.93
C PRO A 125 -15.52 -9.16 -7.72
N SER A 126 -15.21 -8.21 -6.82
CA SER A 126 -16.13 -7.15 -6.38
C SER A 126 -15.39 -6.06 -5.61
N ILE A 127 -16.11 -4.96 -5.36
CA ILE A 127 -15.65 -3.85 -4.53
C ILE A 127 -16.22 -3.97 -3.12
N LYS A 128 -15.33 -3.89 -2.12
CA LYS A 128 -15.70 -3.75 -0.71
C LYS A 128 -15.53 -2.31 -0.27
N GLY A 129 -16.63 -1.67 0.13
CA GLY A 129 -16.66 -0.26 0.54
C GLY A 129 -17.81 0.49 -0.14
N PRO A 130 -17.81 1.84 -0.07
CA PRO A 130 -18.69 2.66 -0.89
C PRO A 130 -18.52 2.34 -2.38
N SER A 131 -19.62 2.43 -3.15
CA SER A 131 -19.58 2.19 -4.60
C SER A 131 -18.59 3.12 -5.29
N ILE A 132 -17.88 2.58 -6.29
CA ILE A 132 -16.99 3.33 -7.19
C ILE A 132 -17.59 3.48 -8.60
N ALA A 133 -18.88 3.19 -8.79
CA ALA A 133 -19.47 3.18 -10.10
C ALA A 133 -19.36 4.55 -10.78
N GLY A 134 -18.70 4.59 -11.95
CA GLY A 134 -18.44 5.84 -12.70
C GLY A 134 -17.49 6.83 -12.01
N LYS A 135 -16.75 6.42 -10.98
CA LYS A 135 -15.86 7.28 -10.20
C LYS A 135 -14.43 7.26 -10.70
N ARG A 136 -13.70 8.33 -10.41
CA ARG A 136 -12.24 8.43 -10.59
C ARG A 136 -11.56 7.90 -9.34
N VAL A 137 -10.58 7.01 -9.49
CA VAL A 137 -9.92 6.35 -8.36
C VAL A 137 -8.41 6.32 -8.51
N VAL A 138 -7.72 6.35 -7.37
CA VAL A 138 -6.29 6.07 -7.26
C VAL A 138 -6.11 4.73 -6.55
N LEU A 139 -5.25 3.87 -7.07
CA LEU A 139 -5.00 2.56 -6.48
C LEU A 139 -3.69 2.58 -5.69
N LEU A 140 -3.68 1.86 -4.56
CA LEU A 140 -2.58 1.89 -3.60
C LEU A 140 -1.95 0.51 -3.46
N ASP A 141 -0.63 0.51 -3.29
CA ASP A 141 0.11 -0.63 -2.76
C ASP A 141 1.17 -0.20 -1.73
N SER A 142 1.66 -1.15 -0.93
CA SER A 142 2.72 -0.92 0.05
C SER A 142 4.09 -0.78 -0.61
N TRP A 143 4.49 -1.77 -1.41
CA TRP A 143 5.77 -1.80 -2.10
C TRP A 143 5.59 -2.43 -3.47
N LEU A 144 5.84 -1.66 -4.53
CA LEU A 144 5.83 -2.12 -5.91
C LEU A 144 7.24 -2.00 -6.47
N SER A 145 7.80 -3.10 -6.95
CA SER A 145 9.12 -3.15 -7.60
C SER A 145 9.12 -4.16 -8.72
N GLU A 146 10.14 -4.13 -9.58
CA GLU A 146 10.38 -5.16 -10.59
C GLU A 146 10.65 -6.56 -10.00
N LYS A 147 10.73 -6.71 -8.68
CA LYS A 147 10.84 -8.00 -7.99
C LYS A 147 9.59 -8.34 -7.18
N SER A 148 8.74 -7.35 -6.91
CA SER A 148 7.48 -7.47 -6.18
C SER A 148 6.32 -7.99 -7.04
N TYR A 149 6.62 -8.62 -8.18
CA TYR A 149 5.69 -9.28 -9.11
C TYR A 149 4.83 -10.42 -8.51
N VAL A 150 4.80 -10.56 -7.19
CA VAL A 150 4.17 -11.68 -6.50
C VAL A 150 3.44 -11.14 -5.29
N GLN A 151 2.14 -10.86 -5.44
CA GLN A 151 1.11 -11.13 -4.41
C GLN A 151 -0.32 -10.70 -4.75
N THR A 152 -0.65 -10.40 -6.01
CA THR A 152 -2.07 -10.47 -6.43
C THR A 152 -2.54 -11.92 -6.33
N SER A 153 -3.57 -12.14 -5.52
CA SER A 153 -3.99 -13.45 -5.05
C SER A 153 -4.28 -14.47 -6.16
N SER A 154 -3.57 -15.59 -6.07
CA SER A 154 -3.99 -16.98 -6.31
C SER A 154 -4.55 -17.47 -7.65
N LEU A 155 -5.08 -16.67 -8.60
CA LEU A 155 -5.60 -17.21 -9.87
C LEU A 155 -4.79 -16.77 -11.10
N VAL A 156 -4.37 -15.51 -11.12
CA VAL A 156 -3.56 -14.96 -12.22
C VAL A 156 -2.14 -15.51 -12.19
N THR A 157 -1.50 -15.53 -11.02
CA THR A 157 -0.16 -16.12 -10.82
C THR A 157 -0.13 -17.61 -11.20
N LEU A 158 -1.23 -18.35 -10.98
CA LEU A 158 -1.31 -19.77 -11.33
C LEU A 158 -1.44 -20.04 -12.83
N ARG A 159 -1.95 -19.08 -13.62
CA ARG A 159 -2.19 -19.27 -15.06
C ARG A 159 -1.09 -18.67 -15.93
N ASN A 160 -0.55 -17.51 -15.56
CA ASN A 160 0.29 -16.71 -16.45
C ASN A 160 1.69 -16.40 -15.88
N GLY A 161 2.03 -16.90 -14.69
CA GLY A 161 3.31 -16.62 -14.05
C GLY A 161 3.39 -15.22 -13.42
N ASN A 162 4.61 -14.80 -13.07
CA ASN A 162 4.94 -13.57 -12.32
C ASN A 162 4.83 -12.28 -13.17
N GLU A 163 3.84 -12.16 -14.04
CA GLU A 163 3.56 -10.89 -14.71
C GLU A 163 2.48 -10.16 -13.91
N LEU A 164 2.64 -8.84 -13.68
CA LEU A 164 1.64 -7.93 -13.14
C LEU A 164 0.44 -7.83 -14.10
N SER A 165 -0.26 -8.94 -14.30
CA SER A 165 -1.63 -8.94 -14.81
C SER A 165 -2.52 -8.57 -13.62
N LEU A 166 -2.33 -7.35 -13.11
CA LEU A 166 -3.25 -6.73 -12.18
C LEU A 166 -4.62 -6.78 -12.85
N ASP A 167 -5.54 -7.51 -12.25
CA ASP A 167 -6.87 -7.69 -12.82
C ASP A 167 -7.72 -6.45 -12.50
N PHE A 168 -7.64 -5.45 -13.37
CA PHE A 168 -8.49 -4.27 -13.30
C PHE A 168 -9.91 -4.52 -13.78
N SER A 169 -10.28 -5.75 -14.18
CA SER A 169 -11.64 -6.04 -14.63
C SER A 169 -12.69 -5.69 -13.57
N VAL A 170 -12.38 -5.84 -12.28
CA VAL A 170 -13.28 -5.44 -11.19
C VAL A 170 -13.57 -3.94 -11.25
N VAL A 171 -12.54 -3.11 -11.40
CA VAL A 171 -12.68 -1.64 -11.48
C VAL A 171 -13.37 -1.22 -12.78
N LYS A 172 -12.98 -1.83 -13.91
CA LYS A 172 -13.60 -1.60 -15.22
C LYS A 172 -15.08 -2.00 -15.25
N ASN A 173 -15.46 -3.08 -14.57
CA ASN A 173 -16.86 -3.54 -14.50
C ASN A 173 -17.76 -2.56 -13.75
N GLU A 174 -17.21 -1.81 -12.80
CA GLU A 174 -17.91 -0.70 -12.14
C GLU A 174 -17.97 0.56 -13.02
N GLY A 175 -17.27 0.57 -14.16
CA GLY A 175 -17.12 1.77 -15.01
C GLY A 175 -16.28 2.85 -14.33
N ALA A 176 -15.45 2.49 -13.35
CA ALA A 176 -14.55 3.42 -12.68
C ALA A 176 -13.29 3.67 -13.53
N GLU A 177 -12.77 4.89 -13.44
CA GLU A 177 -11.54 5.33 -14.11
C GLU A 177 -10.38 5.32 -13.13
N VAL A 178 -9.31 4.58 -13.44
CA VAL A 178 -8.09 4.61 -12.63
C VAL A 178 -7.19 5.72 -13.14
N LEU A 179 -6.93 6.72 -12.29
CA LEU A 179 -6.10 7.87 -12.66
C LEU A 179 -4.60 7.58 -12.46
N ALA A 180 -4.27 6.89 -11.37
CA ALA A 180 -2.89 6.56 -11.03
C ALA A 180 -2.84 5.34 -10.11
N VAL A 181 -1.66 4.74 -10.05
CA VAL A 181 -1.26 3.82 -8.98
C VAL A 181 -0.25 4.55 -8.10
N ALA A 182 -0.35 4.41 -6.78
CA ALA A 182 0.61 4.95 -5.84
C ALA A 182 1.13 3.87 -4.89
N SER A 183 2.39 3.97 -4.49
CA SER A 183 2.96 3.10 -3.46
C SER A 183 3.88 3.82 -2.49
N LEU A 184 4.08 3.25 -1.30
CA LEU A 184 5.07 3.80 -0.38
C LEU A 184 6.49 3.59 -0.87
N ILE A 185 6.78 2.40 -1.37
CA ILE A 185 8.07 2.07 -1.95
C ILE A 185 7.87 1.71 -3.40
N GLY A 186 8.62 2.40 -4.24
CA GLY A 186 8.69 2.17 -5.66
C GLY A 186 10.08 1.70 -6.06
N GLY A 187 10.17 0.53 -6.68
CA GLY A 187 11.43 -0.10 -7.08
C GLY A 187 11.78 0.11 -8.55
N VAL A 188 11.18 1.09 -9.20
CA VAL A 188 11.55 1.49 -10.56
C VAL A 188 12.32 2.80 -10.49
N ASP A 189 13.64 2.76 -10.75
CA ASP A 189 14.44 3.99 -10.87
C ASP A 189 14.15 4.66 -12.24
N MET A 190 12.90 5.02 -12.49
CA MET A 190 12.43 5.71 -13.69
C MET A 190 12.35 7.22 -13.45
N ALA A 191 12.56 7.99 -14.52
CA ALA A 191 12.39 9.45 -14.49
C ALA A 191 10.91 9.87 -14.54
N ASP A 192 10.10 9.07 -15.24
CA ASP A 192 8.64 9.21 -15.33
C ASP A 192 8.04 7.80 -15.12
N PRO A 193 7.77 7.42 -13.86
CA PRO A 193 7.35 6.06 -13.53
C PRO A 193 5.94 5.77 -14.04
N SER A 194 5.79 4.65 -14.76
CA SER A 194 4.50 4.14 -15.21
C SER A 194 4.36 2.65 -14.92
N ILE A 195 3.12 2.19 -14.74
CA ILE A 195 2.78 0.78 -14.59
C ILE A 195 2.05 0.30 -15.82
N LYS A 196 2.61 -0.74 -16.45
CA LYS A 196 1.92 -1.48 -17.49
C LYS A 196 0.88 -2.40 -16.87
N VAL A 197 -0.35 -2.27 -17.34
CA VAL A 197 -1.51 -3.02 -16.92
C VAL A 197 -1.98 -3.90 -18.05
N VAL A 198 -2.22 -5.19 -17.77
CA VAL A 198 -2.78 -6.14 -18.72
C VAL A 198 -4.11 -6.66 -18.20
N ASN A 199 -5.17 -6.51 -19.00
CA ASN A 199 -6.45 -7.13 -18.72
C ASN A 199 -6.37 -8.64 -19.03
N PRO A 200 -6.52 -9.52 -18.03
CA PRO A 200 -6.37 -10.96 -18.24
C PRO A 200 -7.53 -11.58 -19.04
N VAL A 201 -8.65 -10.87 -19.21
CA VAL A 201 -9.85 -11.37 -19.91
C VAL A 201 -9.74 -11.19 -21.43
N ASP A 202 -9.28 -10.02 -21.89
CA ASP A 202 -9.24 -9.66 -23.30
C ASP A 202 -7.82 -9.38 -23.84
N GLY A 203 -6.81 -9.37 -22.97
CA GLY A 203 -5.42 -9.10 -23.32
C GLY A 203 -5.12 -7.63 -23.63
N SER A 204 -6.06 -6.70 -23.37
CA SER A 204 -5.83 -5.27 -23.56
C SER A 204 -4.76 -4.76 -22.61
N GLU A 205 -3.87 -3.92 -23.14
CA GLU A 205 -2.80 -3.29 -22.38
C GLU A 205 -3.10 -1.80 -22.20
N ALA A 206 -2.74 -1.26 -21.04
CA ALA A 206 -2.77 0.17 -20.74
C ALA A 206 -1.53 0.55 -19.92
N GLU A 207 -1.11 1.81 -20.01
CA GLU A 207 -0.12 2.38 -19.10
C GLU A 207 -0.81 3.35 -18.15
N LEU A 208 -0.51 3.22 -16.86
CA LEU A 208 -1.00 4.11 -15.82
C LEU A 208 0.16 4.88 -15.21
N PRO A 209 -0.03 6.17 -14.86
CA PRO A 209 0.91 6.91 -14.03
C PRO A 209 1.18 6.18 -12.72
N PHE A 210 2.45 6.14 -12.32
CA PHE A 210 2.87 5.54 -11.06
C PHE A 210 3.50 6.60 -10.16
N VAL A 211 3.02 6.70 -8.92
CA VAL A 211 3.47 7.68 -7.93
C VAL A 211 4.15 6.96 -6.77
N GLU A 212 5.43 7.25 -6.56
CA GLU A 212 6.27 6.59 -5.56
C GLU A 212 6.53 7.57 -4.40
N VAL A 213 6.17 7.19 -3.17
CA VAL A 213 6.55 8.03 -2.02
C VAL A 213 8.05 7.99 -1.82
N PHE A 214 8.67 6.82 -1.82
CA PHE A 214 10.13 6.65 -1.78
C PHE A 214 10.57 5.72 -2.90
N LYS A 215 11.69 6.05 -3.53
CA LYS A 215 12.40 5.07 -4.36
C LYS A 215 13.10 4.06 -3.48
N GLU A 216 13.12 2.80 -3.90
CA GLU A 216 13.83 1.72 -3.20
C GLU A 216 15.31 2.08 -2.99
N SER A 217 15.92 2.76 -3.98
CA SER A 217 17.29 3.28 -3.91
C SER A 217 17.53 4.34 -2.82
N GLU A 218 16.49 5.02 -2.32
CA GLU A 218 16.61 5.98 -1.22
C GLU A 218 16.64 5.32 0.17
N LEU A 219 16.28 4.04 0.25
CA LEU A 219 16.08 3.29 1.48
C LEU A 219 17.18 2.26 1.77
N HIS A 220 18.15 2.12 0.86
CA HIS A 220 19.35 1.29 1.00
C HIS A 220 20.60 2.08 1.39
#